data_AF-A0A5S9LYH6-F1
#
_entry.id   AF-A0A5S9LYH6-F1
#
_cell.length_a   1.000
_cell.length_b   1.000
_cell.length_c   1.000
_cell.angle_alpha   90.00
_cell.angle_beta   90.00
_cell.angle_gamma   90.00
#
_symmetry.space_group_name_H-M   'P 1'
#
loop_
_entity.id
_entity.type
_entity.pdbx_description
1 polymer ?
#
loop_
_entity_poly.entity_id
_entity_poly.type
_entity_poly.pdbx_seq_one_letter_code
_entity_poly.pdbx_strand_id
1 'polypeptide(L)' 'MLFDTHAHLNAEQYNEDLEQVIERAKSEKVEKIVVVGFDRPTTSDGIN' A
#
# COMPACT_ATOMS: atom_id res chain seq x y z
N MET A 1 17.32 -0.83 -4.47
CA MET A 1 16.00 -0.40 -4.97
C MET A 1 15.12 -1.62 -5.03
N LEU A 2 14.12 -1.68 -4.15
CA LEU A 2 13.11 -2.74 -4.14
C LEU A 2 11.81 -2.21 -4.75
N PHE A 3 11.15 -3.09 -5.50
CA PHE A 3 9.85 -2.84 -6.12
C PHE A 3 8.89 -3.90 -5.56
N ASP A 4 7.94 -3.48 -4.75
CA ASP A 4 6.89 -4.37 -4.27
C ASP A 4 5.81 -4.46 -5.34
N THR A 5 5.74 -5.62 -5.98
CA THR A 5 4.83 -5.87 -7.10
C THR A 5 3.38 -6.04 -6.67
N HIS A 6 3.09 -6.26 -5.37
CA HIS A 6 1.73 -6.55 -4.90
C HIS A 6 1.58 -6.36 -3.39
N ALA A 7 0.79 -5.36 -2.98
CA ALA A 7 0.33 -5.19 -1.61
C ALA A 7 -1.13 -4.72 -1.54
N HIS A 8 -1.76 -4.89 -0.38
CA HIS A 8 -3.13 -4.45 -0.09
C HIS A 8 -3.13 -3.35 0.97
N LEU A 9 -2.35 -2.29 0.76
CA LEU A 9 -2.21 -1.18 1.72
C LEU A 9 -3.50 -0.34 1.89
N ASN A 10 -4.47 -0.50 1.00
CA ASN A 10 -5.80 0.09 1.08
C ASN A 10 -6.81 -0.76 1.87
N ALA A 11 -6.38 -1.86 2.48
CA ALA A 11 -7.24 -2.69 3.31
C ALA A 11 -7.47 -2.04 4.69
N GLU A 12 -8.66 -2.23 5.28
CA GLU A 12 -9.08 -1.59 6.53
C GLU A 12 -8.10 -1.83 7.70
N GLN A 13 -7.36 -2.94 7.68
CA GLN A 13 -6.34 -3.29 8.66
C GLN A 13 -5.22 -2.25 8.79
N TYR A 14 -5.03 -1.40 7.78
CA TYR A 14 -3.99 -0.37 7.75
C TYR A 14 -4.52 1.04 8.08
N ASN A 15 -5.83 1.20 8.35
CA ASN A 15 -6.42 2.53 8.58
C ASN A 15 -5.79 3.30 9.76
N GLU A 16 -5.25 2.61 10.74
CA GLU A 16 -4.65 3.21 11.94
C GLU A 16 -3.13 3.48 11.81
N ASP A 17 -2.43 2.77 10.91
CA ASP A 17 -0.96 2.78 10.86
C ASP A 17 -0.35 2.88 9.45
N LEU A 18 -1.14 3.18 8.41
CA LEU A 18 -0.70 3.25 7.02
C LEU A 18 0.56 4.11 6.83
N GLU A 19 0.62 5.29 7.44
CA GLU A 19 1.80 6.17 7.34
C GLU A 19 3.06 5.49 7.92
N GLN A 20 2.94 4.79 9.04
CA GLN A 20 4.06 4.08 9.67
C GLN A 20 4.52 2.88 8.83
N VAL A 21 3.59 2.21 8.14
CA VAL A 21 3.91 1.15 7.17
C VAL A 21 4.70 1.73 5.99
N ILE A 22 4.26 2.86 5.43
CA ILE A 22 4.93 3.53 4.32
C ILE A 22 6.34 3.99 4.73
N GLU A 23 6.51 4.58 5.91
CA GLU A 23 7.83 5.02 6.38
C GLU A 23 8.79 3.85 6.61
N ARG A 24 8.31 2.71 7.14
CA ARG A 24 9.11 1.49 7.23
C ARG A 24 9.50 0.95 5.86
N ALA A 25 8.59 0.97 4.89
CA ALA A 25 8.90 0.53 3.53
C ALA A 25 9.99 1.41 2.88
N LYS A 26 9.93 2.73 3.09
CA LYS A 26 10.97 3.67 2.64
C LYS A 26 12.31 3.42 3.32
N SER A 27 12.35 3.17 4.64
CA SER A 27 13.61 2.88 5.34
C SER A 27 14.29 1.60 4.84
N GLU A 28 13.49 0.62 4.39
CA GLU A 28 13.95 -0.63 3.77
C GLU A 28 14.25 -0.50 2.27
N LYS A 29 14.25 0.72 1.71
CA LYS A 29 14.54 1.02 0.30
C LYS A 29 13.55 0.39 -0.70
N VAL A 30 12.29 0.23 -0.28
CA VAL A 30 11.15 -0.05 -1.17
C VAL A 30 10.67 1.29 -1.74
N GLU A 31 10.91 1.51 -3.03
CA GLU A 31 10.66 2.80 -3.67
C GLU A 31 9.28 2.89 -4.31
N LYS A 32 8.69 1.74 -4.68
CA LYS A 32 7.37 1.66 -5.29
C LYS A 32 6.66 0.41 -4.81
N ILE A 33 5.37 0.55 -4.58
CA ILE A 33 4.47 -0.51 -4.13
C ILE A 33 3.24 -0.46 -5.02
N VAL A 34 2.89 -1.59 -5.64
CA VAL A 34 1.65 -1.72 -6.39
C VAL A 34 0.54 -2.11 -5.43
N VAL A 35 -0.41 -1.20 -5.21
CA VAL A 35 -1.57 -1.44 -4.35
C VAL A 35 -2.69 -2.04 -5.19
N VAL A 36 -3.08 -3.28 -4.88
CA VAL A 36 -4.11 -4.03 -5.61
C VAL A 36 -5.40 -4.03 -4.80
N GLY A 37 -6.53 -3.66 -5.40
CA GLY A 37 -7.85 -3.87 -4.79
C GLY A 37 -8.30 -5.31 -4.93
N PHE A 38 -8.85 -5.92 -3.87
CA PHE A 38 -9.40 -7.28 -3.91
C PHE A 38 -10.90 -7.35 -3.58
N ASP A 39 -11.47 -6.28 -3.00
CA ASP A 39 -12.90 -6.19 -2.66
C ASP A 39 -13.56 -4.94 -3.27
N ARG A 40 -14.88 -4.99 -3.51
CA ARG A 40 -15.67 -3.88 -4.11
C ARG A 40 -15.51 -2.49 -3.46
N PRO A 41 -15.27 -2.35 -2.13
CA PRO A 41 -14.95 -1.06 -1.54
C PRO A 41 -13.57 -0.53 -1.99
N THR A 42 -12.58 -1.42 -2.12
CA THR A 42 -11.16 -1.10 -2.36
C THR A 42 -10.84 -0.65 -3.80
N THR A 43 -11.77 -0.86 -4.74
CA THR A 43 -11.61 -0.45 -6.15
C THR A 43 -11.83 1.05 -6.38
N SER A 44 -12.45 1.76 -5.41
CA SER A 44 -12.86 3.17 -5.57
C SER A 44 -11.73 4.17 -5.28
N ASP A 45 -10.71 3.77 -4.52
CA ASP A 45 -9.61 4.63 -4.07
C ASP A 45 -8.37 4.56 -4.99
N GLY A 46 -8.54 4.01 -6.19
CA GLY A 46 -7.53 4.07 -7.24
C GLY A 46 -7.39 5.51 -7.76
N ILE A 47 -6.48 6.28 -7.15
CA ILE A 47 -6.10 7.61 -7.59
C ILE A 47 -5.57 7.51 -9.03
N ASN A 48 -6.26 8.15 -9.96
CA ASN A 48 -5.82 8.39 -11.34
C ASN A 48 -4.81 9.53 -11.35
#